data_AF-A0A956HL91-F1
#
_entry.id   AF-A0A956HL91-F1
#
_cell.length_a   1.000
_cell.length_b   1.000
_cell.length_c   1.000
_cell.angle_alpha   90.00
_cell.angle_beta   90.00
_cell.angle_gamma   90.00
#
_symmetry.space_group_name_H-M   'P 1'
#
loop_
_entity.id
_entity.type
_entity.pdbx_description
1 polymer ?
#
loop_
_entity_poly.entity_id
_entity_poly.type
_entity_poly.pdbx_seq_one_letter_code
_entity_poly.pdbx_strand_id
1 'polypeptide(L)'
;MSPRRRAAVLIAAALAVPSARARASDAPAAGEGETPWDAVWEDARASADAGELALSDEDAALLKRQERVGALMERGRAHLDAGELHEAISRWREAYALVPEPPGFAHQRAVIVLAIVGVYERLHERDGELGPLRAASGLIDDYLGDVAPSDVENRATVEAARRRVAAQLREAEAQARALRSNRGGQRGKARDDAATRSPRSRRLLIAGGVTMGAGVLAGLGLMGLGVGLGSAADRKGAEIDVNASLELAERDALLREQFDAGVRANRLAIAGGVIAGLAFATGVSLILVSAAPRVRALSLSPPARGRGLVLSLRGRF
;
A
#
# COMPACT_ATOMS: atom_id res chain seq x y z
N MET A 1 -50.19 0.30 21.33
CA MET A 1 -49.27 0.30 20.16
C MET A 1 -49.61 -0.92 19.31
N SER A 2 -49.84 -0.74 18.01
CA SER A 2 -50.10 -1.88 17.12
C SER A 2 -48.82 -2.72 16.94
N PRO A 3 -48.92 -4.04 16.69
CA PRO A 3 -47.76 -4.90 16.44
C PRO A 3 -46.85 -4.37 15.32
N ARG A 4 -47.42 -3.72 14.29
CA ARG A 4 -46.69 -3.00 13.24
C ARG A 4 -45.82 -1.83 13.77
N ARG A 5 -46.26 -1.13 14.81
CA ARG A 5 -45.45 -0.07 15.46
C ARG A 5 -44.39 -0.63 16.39
N ARG A 6 -44.51 -1.88 16.87
CA ARG A 6 -43.45 -2.54 17.65
C ARG A 6 -42.32 -3.04 16.75
N ALA A 7 -42.62 -3.63 15.59
CA ALA A 7 -41.60 -4.04 14.61
C ALA A 7 -40.84 -2.82 14.04
N ALA A 8 -41.54 -1.75 13.68
CA ALA A 8 -40.90 -0.51 13.23
C ALA A 8 -40.06 0.18 14.32
N VAL A 9 -40.45 0.07 15.60
CA VAL A 9 -39.67 0.60 16.73
C VAL A 9 -38.47 -0.28 17.05
N LEU A 10 -38.53 -1.60 16.86
CA LEU A 10 -37.38 -2.50 17.03
C LEU A 10 -36.36 -2.34 15.88
N ILE A 11 -36.82 -2.18 14.63
CA ILE A 11 -35.95 -1.87 13.49
C ILE A 11 -35.36 -0.45 13.63
N ALA A 12 -36.15 0.54 14.07
CA ALA A 12 -35.65 1.89 14.33
C ALA A 12 -34.74 1.96 15.58
N ALA A 13 -34.94 1.12 16.60
CA ALA A 13 -34.07 1.02 17.77
C ALA A 13 -32.78 0.26 17.47
N ALA A 14 -32.81 -0.70 16.55
CA ALA A 14 -31.60 -1.29 15.97
C ALA A 14 -30.83 -0.24 15.16
N LEU A 15 -31.50 0.65 14.44
CA LEU A 15 -30.86 1.69 13.62
C LEU A 15 -30.50 2.99 14.39
N ALA A 16 -30.94 3.17 15.63
CA ALA A 16 -30.64 4.33 16.46
C ALA A 16 -29.58 3.98 17.53
N VAL A 17 -28.31 4.20 17.19
CA VAL A 17 -27.20 4.16 18.15
C VAL A 17 -27.46 5.19 19.25
N PRO A 18 -27.53 4.81 20.55
CA PRO A 18 -27.34 5.77 21.61
C PRO A 18 -25.86 6.16 21.59
N SER A 19 -25.57 7.45 21.38
CA SER A 19 -24.25 8.04 21.53
C SER A 19 -23.82 8.00 22.99
N ALA A 20 -23.42 6.82 23.46
CA ALA A 20 -22.89 6.58 24.79
C ALA A 20 -21.40 6.95 24.81
N ARG A 21 -21.11 8.25 24.86
CA ARG A 21 -19.80 8.74 25.32
C ARG A 21 -19.98 9.68 26.51
N ALA A 22 -20.29 9.09 27.66
CA ALA A 22 -19.96 9.66 28.97
C ALA A 22 -19.92 8.53 30.02
N ARG A 23 -18.74 8.34 30.62
CA ARG A 23 -18.36 7.36 31.67
C ARG A 23 -18.00 5.95 31.18
N ALA A 24 -16.74 5.80 30.77
CA ALA A 24 -16.05 4.52 30.75
C ALA A 24 -14.73 4.66 31.52
N SER A 25 -14.82 4.57 32.86
CA SER A 25 -13.66 4.28 33.71
C SER A 25 -13.81 2.97 34.48
N ASP A 26 -14.97 2.29 34.41
CA ASP A 26 -15.26 1.10 35.21
C ASP A 26 -16.02 -0.01 34.44
N ALA A 27 -15.96 -0.03 33.10
CA ALA A 27 -16.57 -1.12 32.33
C ALA A 27 -15.62 -2.33 32.26
N PRO A 28 -16.06 -3.55 32.63
CA PRO A 28 -15.24 -4.76 32.51
C PRO A 28 -14.89 -5.01 31.04
N ALA A 29 -13.70 -5.56 30.80
CA ALA A 29 -13.18 -5.88 29.47
C ALA A 29 -14.21 -6.69 28.68
N ALA A 30 -14.75 -6.10 27.61
CA ALA A 30 -15.58 -6.80 26.66
C ALA A 30 -14.72 -7.88 26.00
N GLY A 31 -14.96 -9.14 26.37
CA GLY A 31 -14.49 -10.28 25.59
C GLY A 31 -15.10 -10.22 24.19
N GLU A 32 -14.51 -10.96 23.24
CA GLU A 32 -15.05 -11.18 21.89
C GLU A 32 -16.43 -11.86 21.98
N GLY A 33 -17.44 -11.09 22.36
CA GLY A 33 -18.84 -11.43 22.29
C GLY A 33 -19.39 -10.89 20.99
N GLU A 34 -20.22 -11.71 20.36
CA GLU A 34 -21.25 -11.35 19.38
C GLU A 34 -21.40 -9.84 19.22
N THR A 35 -21.20 -9.33 18.00
CA THR A 35 -21.45 -7.92 17.79
C THR A 35 -22.90 -7.65 18.20
N PRO A 36 -23.24 -6.49 18.79
CA PRO A 36 -24.61 -6.19 19.19
C PRO A 36 -25.64 -6.38 18.06
N TRP A 37 -25.17 -6.41 16.81
CA TRP A 37 -25.95 -6.70 15.61
C TRP A 37 -26.25 -8.19 15.43
N ASP A 38 -25.34 -9.10 15.76
CA ASP A 38 -25.52 -10.55 15.57
C ASP A 38 -26.69 -11.06 16.42
N ALA A 39 -26.77 -10.65 17.69
CA ALA A 39 -27.89 -10.98 18.57
C ALA A 39 -29.24 -10.40 18.08
N VAL A 40 -29.23 -9.20 17.48
CA VAL A 40 -30.44 -8.58 16.91
C VAL A 40 -30.91 -9.33 15.66
N TRP A 41 -29.98 -9.80 14.82
CA TRP A 41 -30.32 -10.57 13.63
C TRP A 41 -30.73 -12.02 13.96
N GLU A 42 -30.13 -12.63 14.98
CA GLU A 42 -30.54 -13.93 15.53
C GLU A 42 -31.96 -13.88 16.10
N ASP A 43 -32.29 -12.86 16.90
CA ASP A 43 -33.64 -12.68 17.47
C ASP A 43 -34.70 -12.38 16.38
N ALA A 44 -34.33 -11.59 15.37
CA ALA A 44 -35.19 -11.35 14.20
C ALA A 44 -35.45 -12.63 13.39
N ARG A 45 -34.44 -13.50 13.18
CA ARG A 45 -34.63 -14.82 12.55
C ARG A 45 -35.52 -15.72 13.39
N ALA A 46 -35.24 -15.83 14.69
CA ALA A 46 -36.03 -16.66 15.61
C ALA A 46 -37.50 -16.22 15.66
N SER A 47 -37.76 -14.91 15.65
CA SER A 47 -39.10 -14.33 15.60
C SER A 47 -39.83 -14.56 14.27
N ALA A 48 -39.09 -14.58 13.15
CA ALA A 48 -39.63 -14.91 11.84
C ALA A 48 -39.99 -16.41 11.75
N ASP A 49 -39.12 -17.28 12.26
CA ASP A 49 -39.33 -18.74 12.30
C ASP A 49 -40.49 -19.14 13.23
N ALA A 50 -40.73 -18.36 14.30
CA ALA A 50 -41.87 -18.56 15.21
C ALA A 50 -43.24 -18.18 14.60
N GLY A 51 -43.28 -17.59 13.39
CA GLY A 51 -44.52 -17.26 12.69
C GLY A 51 -45.38 -16.18 13.35
N GLU A 52 -44.89 -15.54 14.42
CA GLU A 52 -45.66 -14.58 15.22
C GLU A 52 -45.64 -13.16 14.62
N LEU A 53 -44.74 -12.90 13.67
CA LEU A 53 -44.69 -11.69 12.86
C LEU A 53 -44.39 -12.07 11.41
N ALA A 54 -45.43 -12.18 10.57
CA ALA A 54 -45.23 -12.26 9.12
C ALA A 54 -44.44 -11.02 8.68
N LEU A 55 -43.16 -11.21 8.35
CA LEU A 55 -42.32 -10.19 7.72
C LEU A 55 -43.04 -9.69 6.47
N SER A 56 -42.95 -8.40 6.20
CA SER A 56 -43.44 -7.92 4.91
C SER A 56 -42.59 -8.53 3.78
N ASP A 57 -43.16 -8.69 2.59
CA ASP A 57 -42.41 -9.16 1.42
C ASP A 57 -41.17 -8.29 1.15
N GLU A 58 -41.21 -7.01 1.54
CA GLU A 58 -40.10 -6.06 1.46
C GLU A 58 -38.97 -6.39 2.45
N ASP A 59 -39.31 -6.69 3.71
CA ASP A 59 -38.33 -7.07 4.74
C ASP A 59 -37.65 -8.41 4.37
N ALA A 60 -38.42 -9.37 3.87
CA ALA A 60 -37.89 -10.64 3.40
C ALA A 60 -36.94 -10.46 2.19
N ALA A 61 -37.31 -9.58 1.26
CA ALA A 61 -36.46 -9.25 0.11
C ALA A 61 -35.17 -8.52 0.53
N LEU A 62 -35.23 -7.64 1.53
CA LEU A 62 -34.08 -6.95 2.08
C LEU A 62 -33.12 -7.93 2.76
N LEU A 63 -33.63 -8.86 3.58
CA LEU A 63 -32.82 -9.88 4.26
C LEU A 63 -32.07 -10.74 3.24
N LYS A 64 -32.77 -11.25 2.21
CA LYS A 64 -32.15 -12.03 1.14
C LYS A 64 -31.09 -11.24 0.37
N ARG A 65 -31.30 -9.94 0.19
CA ARG A 65 -30.31 -9.05 -0.45
C ARG A 65 -29.07 -8.94 0.43
N GLN A 66 -29.24 -8.75 1.73
CA GLN A 66 -28.14 -8.64 2.70
C GLN A 66 -27.32 -9.94 2.80
N GLU A 67 -27.97 -11.09 2.82
CA GLU A 67 -27.29 -12.40 2.74
C GLU A 67 -26.44 -12.51 1.48
N ARG A 68 -26.96 -12.05 0.34
CA ARG A 68 -26.21 -12.04 -0.92
C ARG A 68 -25.02 -11.08 -0.87
N VAL A 69 -25.17 -9.90 -0.25
CA VAL A 69 -24.05 -8.97 -0.03
C VAL A 69 -22.96 -9.64 0.81
N GLY A 70 -23.32 -10.25 1.94
CA GLY A 70 -22.37 -10.97 2.79
C GLY A 70 -21.64 -12.10 2.04
N ALA A 71 -22.36 -12.91 1.28
CA ALA A 71 -21.75 -13.98 0.48
C ALA A 71 -20.78 -13.46 -0.61
N LEU A 72 -21.08 -12.30 -1.22
CA LEU A 72 -20.17 -11.67 -2.18
C LEU A 72 -18.95 -11.06 -1.49
N MET A 73 -19.11 -10.51 -0.29
CA MET A 73 -18.00 -10.00 0.53
C MET A 73 -17.01 -11.10 0.88
N GLU A 74 -17.50 -12.24 1.36
CA GLU A 74 -16.66 -13.40 1.70
C GLU A 74 -15.95 -13.98 0.48
N ARG A 75 -16.65 -14.10 -0.67
CA ARG A 75 -16.01 -14.54 -1.92
C ARG A 75 -14.92 -13.56 -2.38
N GLY A 76 -15.18 -12.26 -2.31
CA GLY A 76 -14.17 -11.26 -2.67
C GLY A 76 -12.95 -11.31 -1.74
N ARG A 77 -13.14 -11.59 -0.45
CA ARG A 77 -12.06 -11.84 0.51
C ARG A 77 -11.27 -13.09 0.14
N ALA A 78 -11.94 -14.20 -0.17
CA ALA A 78 -11.27 -15.44 -0.59
C ALA A 78 -10.42 -15.23 -1.86
N HIS A 79 -10.92 -14.47 -2.85
CA HIS A 79 -10.14 -14.09 -4.03
C HIS A 79 -8.94 -13.19 -3.68
N LEU A 80 -9.11 -12.25 -2.74
CA LEU A 80 -8.02 -11.41 -2.27
C LEU A 80 -6.91 -12.23 -1.62
N ASP A 81 -7.29 -13.19 -0.76
CA ASP A 81 -6.34 -14.08 -0.07
C ASP A 81 -5.61 -15.02 -1.05
N ALA A 82 -6.26 -15.38 -2.16
CA ALA A 82 -5.65 -16.11 -3.28
C ALA A 82 -4.76 -15.24 -4.19
N GLY A 83 -4.70 -13.92 -3.98
CA GLY A 83 -3.97 -12.97 -4.84
C GLY A 83 -4.68 -12.63 -6.15
N GLU A 84 -5.94 -13.05 -6.31
CA GLU A 84 -6.78 -12.81 -7.48
C GLU A 84 -7.47 -11.44 -7.38
N LEU A 85 -6.66 -10.38 -7.38
CA LEU A 85 -7.10 -9.01 -7.06
C LEU A 85 -8.25 -8.50 -7.95
N HIS A 86 -8.28 -8.86 -9.24
CA HIS A 86 -9.34 -8.44 -10.16
C HIS A 86 -10.68 -9.10 -9.83
N GLU A 87 -10.68 -10.39 -9.48
CA GLU A 87 -11.88 -11.12 -9.09
C GLU A 87 -12.41 -10.60 -7.75
N ALA A 88 -11.52 -10.29 -6.80
CA ALA A 88 -11.90 -9.67 -5.53
C ALA A 88 -12.65 -8.33 -5.74
N ILE A 89 -12.11 -7.45 -6.58
CA ILE A 89 -12.78 -6.19 -6.96
C ILE A 89 -14.13 -6.45 -7.61
N SER A 90 -14.21 -7.43 -8.53
CA SER A 90 -15.46 -7.75 -9.21
C SER A 90 -16.56 -8.14 -8.20
N ARG A 91 -16.26 -9.06 -7.28
CA ARG A 91 -17.22 -9.50 -6.25
C ARG A 91 -17.67 -8.39 -5.31
N TRP A 92 -16.75 -7.54 -4.88
CA TRP A 92 -17.11 -6.43 -4.00
C TRP A 92 -17.87 -5.32 -4.74
N ARG A 93 -17.65 -5.11 -6.03
CA ARG A 93 -18.48 -4.19 -6.84
C ARG A 93 -19.89 -4.74 -7.03
N GLU A 94 -20.05 -6.05 -7.25
CA GLU A 94 -21.37 -6.68 -7.22
C GLU A 94 -22.05 -6.48 -5.86
N ALA A 95 -21.30 -6.65 -4.76
CA ALA A 95 -21.82 -6.42 -3.41
C ALA A 95 -22.26 -4.97 -3.22
N TYR A 96 -21.43 -4.00 -3.60
CA TYR A 96 -21.73 -2.56 -3.52
C TYR A 96 -23.02 -2.20 -4.26
N ALA A 97 -23.21 -2.72 -5.48
CA ALA A 97 -24.39 -2.47 -6.30
C ALA A 97 -25.69 -3.02 -5.68
N LEU A 98 -25.60 -4.01 -4.79
CA LEU A 98 -26.75 -4.57 -4.07
C LEU A 98 -27.06 -3.83 -2.77
N VAL A 99 -26.15 -3.02 -2.22
CA VAL A 99 -26.44 -2.29 -0.98
C VAL A 99 -27.36 -1.10 -1.30
N PRO A 100 -28.53 -0.98 -0.63
CA PRO A 100 -29.44 0.13 -0.88
C PRO A 100 -28.77 1.48 -0.64
N GLU A 101 -29.34 2.52 -1.26
CA GLU A 101 -28.83 3.88 -1.10
C GLU A 101 -29.00 4.40 0.35
N PRO A 102 -28.15 5.36 0.77
CA PRO A 102 -28.24 5.99 2.09
C PRO A 102 -29.62 6.61 2.39
N PRO A 103 -29.95 6.88 3.67
CA PRO A 103 -29.02 6.92 4.82
C PRO A 103 -28.78 5.57 5.52
N GLY A 104 -29.72 4.61 5.44
CA GLY A 104 -29.70 3.41 6.29
C GLY A 104 -28.52 2.46 6.12
N PHE A 105 -27.80 2.54 4.99
CA PHE A 105 -26.70 1.62 4.65
C PHE A 105 -25.37 2.33 4.35
N ALA A 106 -25.23 3.59 4.77
CA ALA A 106 -24.04 4.39 4.46
C ALA A 106 -22.74 3.77 5.01
N HIS A 107 -22.80 3.18 6.22
CA HIS A 107 -21.68 2.48 6.83
C HIS A 107 -21.27 1.24 6.04
N GLN A 108 -22.22 0.37 5.69
CA GLN A 108 -21.96 -0.83 4.90
C GLN A 108 -21.36 -0.47 3.54
N ARG A 109 -21.90 0.55 2.86
CA ARG A 109 -21.32 1.07 1.60
C ARG A 109 -19.89 1.58 1.79
N ALA A 110 -19.60 2.30 2.88
CA ALA A 110 -18.25 2.78 3.18
C ALA A 110 -17.25 1.63 3.33
N VAL A 111 -17.62 0.59 4.08
CA VAL A 111 -16.78 -0.61 4.28
C VAL A 111 -16.44 -1.27 2.94
N ILE A 112 -17.42 -1.47 2.07
CA ILE A 112 -17.21 -2.08 0.75
C ILE A 112 -16.30 -1.20 -0.13
N VAL A 113 -16.54 0.12 -0.16
CA VAL A 113 -15.71 1.07 -0.91
C VAL A 113 -14.26 1.03 -0.43
N LEU A 114 -14.02 1.07 0.88
CA LEU A 114 -12.67 1.03 1.45
C LEU A 114 -11.97 -0.29 1.15
N ALA A 115 -12.69 -1.41 1.15
CA ALA A 115 -12.15 -2.71 0.75
C ALA A 115 -11.69 -2.69 -0.72
N ILE A 116 -12.53 -2.22 -1.64
CA ILE A 116 -12.20 -2.11 -3.07
C ILE A 116 -11.00 -1.17 -3.28
N VAL A 117 -10.96 -0.03 -2.59
CA VAL A 117 -9.84 0.92 -2.65
C VAL A 117 -8.53 0.25 -2.24
N GLY A 118 -8.53 -0.50 -1.13
CA GLY A 118 -7.35 -1.23 -0.67
C GLY A 118 -6.81 -2.23 -1.70
N VAL A 119 -7.69 -2.85 -2.50
CA VAL A 119 -7.26 -3.78 -3.57
C VAL A 119 -6.72 -3.04 -4.79
N TYR A 120 -7.27 -1.89 -5.14
CA TYR A 120 -6.68 -1.03 -6.17
C TYR A 120 -5.29 -0.51 -5.78
N GLU A 121 -5.08 -0.15 -4.50
CA GLU A 121 -3.77 0.23 -3.98
C GLU A 121 -2.76 -0.93 -4.17
N ARG A 122 -3.13 -2.17 -3.81
CA ARG A 122 -2.29 -3.37 -4.04
C ARG A 122 -2.02 -3.66 -5.53
N LEU A 123 -3.00 -3.46 -6.40
CA LEU A 123 -2.82 -3.60 -7.86
C LEU A 123 -1.79 -2.60 -8.39
N HIS A 124 -1.87 -1.34 -7.92
CA HIS A 124 -0.88 -0.32 -8.27
C HIS A 124 0.52 -0.71 -7.79
N GLU A 125 0.65 -1.18 -6.55
CA GLU A 125 1.94 -1.61 -5.98
C GLU A 125 2.55 -2.77 -6.79
N ARG A 126 1.72 -3.72 -7.24
CA ARG A 126 2.17 -4.87 -8.02
C ARG A 126 2.61 -4.50 -9.44
N ASP A 127 1.77 -3.73 -10.14
CA ASP A 127 1.92 -3.55 -11.59
C ASP A 127 2.60 -2.20 -11.94
N GLY A 128 2.70 -1.28 -10.98
CA GLY A 128 3.26 0.08 -11.16
C GLY A 128 2.38 1.00 -12.02
N GLU A 129 1.20 0.55 -12.41
CA GLU A 129 0.30 1.30 -13.29
C GLU A 129 -0.53 2.33 -12.52
N LEU A 130 -0.75 3.50 -13.10
CA LEU A 130 -1.57 4.55 -12.49
C LEU A 130 -3.08 4.30 -12.63
N GLY A 131 -3.49 3.35 -13.48
CA GLY A 131 -4.90 3.02 -13.74
C GLY A 131 -5.69 2.68 -12.48
N PRO A 132 -5.23 1.71 -11.66
CA PRO A 132 -5.86 1.34 -10.39
C PRO A 132 -6.09 2.52 -9.43
N LEU A 133 -5.09 3.38 -9.22
CA LEU A 133 -5.24 4.55 -8.32
C LEU A 133 -6.29 5.54 -8.82
N ARG A 134 -6.38 5.76 -10.14
CA ARG A 134 -7.42 6.62 -10.72
C ARG A 134 -8.80 6.00 -10.57
N ALA A 135 -8.92 4.68 -10.75
CA ALA A 135 -10.17 3.95 -10.53
C ALA A 135 -10.62 4.03 -9.06
N ALA A 136 -9.68 3.91 -8.11
CA ALA A 136 -9.95 4.09 -6.68
C ALA A 136 -10.43 5.51 -6.36
N SER A 137 -9.77 6.54 -6.91
CA SER A 137 -10.20 7.94 -6.73
C SER A 137 -11.62 8.17 -7.24
N GLY A 138 -11.95 7.66 -8.44
CA GLY A 138 -13.29 7.78 -9.01
C GLY A 138 -14.35 7.12 -8.12
N LEU A 139 -14.10 5.90 -7.64
CA LEU A 139 -15.01 5.20 -6.72
C LEU A 139 -15.24 5.96 -5.41
N ILE A 140 -14.18 6.58 -4.85
CA ILE A 140 -14.28 7.40 -3.65
C ILE A 140 -15.10 8.68 -3.91
N ASP A 141 -14.83 9.36 -5.03
CA ASP A 141 -15.54 10.58 -5.40
C ASP A 141 -17.04 10.29 -5.62
N ASP A 142 -17.38 9.16 -6.26
CA ASP A 142 -18.77 8.70 -6.45
C ASP A 142 -19.45 8.47 -5.10
N TYR A 143 -18.83 7.70 -4.18
CA TYR A 143 -19.39 7.46 -2.83
C TYR A 143 -19.60 8.76 -2.04
N LEU A 144 -18.62 9.67 -2.07
CA LEU A 144 -18.69 10.94 -1.34
C LEU A 144 -19.74 11.90 -1.92
N GLY A 145 -20.12 11.71 -3.18
CA GLY A 145 -21.23 12.40 -3.84
C GLY A 145 -22.61 11.89 -3.40
N ASP A 146 -22.72 10.58 -3.16
CA ASP A 146 -23.98 9.93 -2.73
C ASP A 146 -24.26 10.11 -1.23
N VAL A 147 -23.21 10.20 -0.40
CA VAL A 147 -23.38 10.21 1.07
C VAL A 147 -23.83 11.58 1.60
N ALA A 148 -24.81 11.55 2.51
CA ALA A 148 -25.31 12.76 3.15
C ALA A 148 -24.19 13.48 3.93
N PRO A 149 -24.10 14.83 3.88
CA PRO A 149 -23.08 15.58 4.64
C PRO A 149 -23.14 15.39 6.16
N SER A 150 -24.28 14.95 6.69
CA SER A 150 -24.47 14.66 8.11
C SER A 150 -23.84 13.35 8.57
N ASP A 151 -23.47 12.45 7.65
CA ASP A 151 -22.75 11.21 7.98
C ASP A 151 -21.25 11.49 8.14
N VAL A 152 -20.92 12.21 9.22
CA VAL A 152 -19.57 12.72 9.47
C VAL A 152 -18.56 11.59 9.61
N GLU A 153 -18.94 10.47 10.23
CA GLU A 153 -18.02 9.37 10.54
C GLU A 153 -17.59 8.59 9.30
N ASN A 154 -18.55 8.09 8.52
CA ASN A 154 -18.22 7.33 7.31
C ASN A 154 -17.55 8.22 6.28
N ARG A 155 -18.01 9.48 6.15
CA ARG A 155 -17.39 10.47 5.27
C ARG A 155 -15.94 10.77 5.65
N ALA A 156 -15.65 11.00 6.94
CA ALA A 156 -14.28 11.28 7.38
C ALA A 156 -13.31 10.13 7.06
N THR A 157 -13.77 8.88 7.23
CA THR A 157 -12.98 7.69 6.92
C THR A 157 -12.68 7.57 5.42
N VAL A 158 -13.69 7.76 4.57
CA VAL A 158 -13.50 7.71 3.12
C VAL A 158 -12.71 8.91 2.59
N GLU A 159 -12.85 10.10 3.19
CA GLU A 159 -12.00 11.25 2.88
C GLU A 159 -10.53 11.04 3.27
N ALA A 160 -10.25 10.28 4.33
CA ALA A 160 -8.88 9.88 4.67
C ALA A 160 -8.28 8.97 3.59
N ALA A 161 -9.05 7.99 3.10
CA ALA A 161 -8.64 7.17 1.96
C ALA A 161 -8.41 8.02 0.70
N ARG A 162 -9.27 9.01 0.42
CA ARG A 162 -9.10 9.96 -0.68
C ARG A 162 -7.75 10.67 -0.63
N ARG A 163 -7.37 11.19 0.54
CA ARG A 163 -6.08 11.89 0.74
C ARG A 163 -4.89 10.96 0.50
N ARG A 164 -4.99 9.71 0.94
CA ARG A 164 -3.95 8.69 0.75
C ARG A 164 -3.77 8.36 -0.74
N VAL A 165 -4.84 8.02 -1.45
CA VAL A 165 -4.82 7.71 -2.89
C VAL A 165 -4.31 8.92 -3.70
N ALA A 166 -4.74 10.13 -3.36
CA ALA A 166 -4.25 11.35 -4.02
C ALA A 166 -2.75 11.63 -3.78
N ALA A 167 -2.21 11.26 -2.61
CA ALA A 167 -0.78 11.35 -2.35
C ALA A 167 0.00 10.36 -3.21
N GLN A 168 -0.42 9.09 -3.24
CA GLN A 168 0.20 8.04 -4.07
C GLN A 168 0.18 8.41 -5.56
N LEU A 169 -0.94 8.93 -6.06
CA LEU A 169 -1.06 9.33 -7.46
C LEU A 169 -0.07 10.45 -7.82
N ARG A 170 0.06 11.47 -6.97
CA ARG A 170 1.03 12.58 -7.19
C ARG A 170 2.47 12.09 -7.20
N GLU A 171 2.81 11.20 -6.27
CA GLU A 171 4.15 10.61 -6.19
C GLU A 171 4.47 9.78 -7.43
N ALA A 172 3.59 8.85 -7.80
CA ALA A 172 3.79 7.98 -8.96
C ALA A 172 3.85 8.77 -10.28
N GLU A 173 3.08 9.86 -10.41
CA GLU A 173 3.18 10.78 -11.55
C GLU A 173 4.48 11.60 -11.56
N ALA A 174 4.99 12.00 -10.39
CA ALA A 174 6.30 12.66 -10.29
C ALA A 174 7.43 11.71 -10.71
N GLN A 175 7.41 10.47 -10.24
CA GLN A 175 8.37 9.43 -10.63
C GLN A 175 8.31 9.14 -12.13
N ALA A 176 7.11 8.98 -12.70
CA ALA A 176 6.92 8.76 -14.13
C ALA A 176 7.47 9.93 -14.98
N ARG A 177 7.29 11.18 -14.51
CA ARG A 177 7.87 12.37 -15.16
C ARG A 177 9.39 12.38 -15.09
N ALA A 178 9.98 12.05 -13.94
CA ALA A 178 11.43 11.97 -13.78
C ALA A 178 12.09 10.91 -14.67
N LEU A 179 11.43 9.75 -14.85
CA LEU A 179 11.92 8.71 -15.76
C LEU A 179 11.86 9.17 -17.23
N ARG A 180 10.81 9.91 -17.61
CA ARG A 180 10.68 10.47 -18.97
C ARG A 180 11.72 11.55 -19.25
N SER A 181 12.01 12.44 -18.30
CA SER A 181 13.05 13.47 -18.47
C SER A 181 14.44 12.84 -18.60
N ASN A 182 14.76 11.83 -17.78
CA ASN A 182 16.03 11.09 -17.87
C ASN A 182 16.19 10.37 -19.22
N ARG A 183 15.13 9.72 -19.73
CA ARG A 183 15.16 9.08 -21.06
C ARG A 183 15.32 10.09 -22.20
N GLY A 184 14.69 11.27 -22.10
CA GLY A 184 14.85 12.36 -23.06
C GLY A 184 16.28 12.87 -23.13
N GLY A 185 16.90 13.13 -21.97
CA GLY A 185 18.29 13.59 -21.88
C GLY A 185 19.30 12.56 -22.40
N GLN A 186 19.09 11.28 -22.11
CA GLN A 186 19.96 10.21 -22.64
C GLN A 186 19.86 10.07 -24.16
N ARG A 187 18.67 10.21 -24.75
CA ARG A 187 18.50 10.19 -26.21
C ARG A 187 19.21 11.36 -26.90
N GLY A 188 19.15 12.56 -26.33
CA GLY A 188 19.89 13.73 -26.82
C GLY A 188 21.40 13.49 -26.78
N LYS A 189 21.93 13.10 -25.62
CA LYS A 189 23.36 12.84 -25.45
C LYS A 189 23.88 11.71 -26.33
N ALA A 190 23.12 10.63 -26.50
CA ALA A 190 23.51 9.53 -27.39
C ALA A 190 23.61 9.97 -28.85
N ARG A 191 22.76 10.89 -29.31
CA ARG A 191 22.80 11.45 -30.66
C ARG A 191 24.03 12.34 -30.87
N ASP A 192 24.37 13.18 -29.89
CA ASP A 192 25.53 14.07 -29.95
C ASP A 192 26.85 13.29 -29.81
N ASP A 193 26.87 12.27 -28.95
CA ASP A 193 28.02 11.37 -28.78
C ASP A 193 28.25 10.48 -30.01
N ALA A 194 27.19 10.08 -30.72
CA ALA A 194 27.33 9.30 -31.96
C ALA A 194 28.02 10.12 -33.07
N ALA A 195 27.88 11.45 -33.06
CA ALA A 195 28.56 12.33 -33.99
C ALA A 195 30.06 12.51 -33.69
N THR A 196 30.54 12.15 -32.48
CA THR A 196 31.88 12.56 -31.99
C THR A 196 32.82 11.41 -31.57
N ARG A 197 32.38 10.14 -31.56
CA ARG A 197 33.19 9.04 -31.01
C ARG A 197 34.23 8.47 -31.99
N SER A 198 35.51 8.62 -31.62
CA SER A 198 36.65 7.93 -32.24
C SER A 198 36.79 6.46 -31.76
N PRO A 199 37.32 5.54 -32.59
CA PRO A 199 37.24 4.08 -32.36
C PRO A 199 38.04 3.51 -31.17
N ARG A 200 38.88 4.29 -30.47
CA ARG A 200 39.77 3.78 -29.41
C ARG A 200 39.15 3.66 -28.00
N SER A 201 37.97 4.21 -27.73
CA SER A 201 37.38 4.25 -26.38
C SER A 201 36.57 3.00 -25.95
N ARG A 202 36.32 2.05 -26.86
CA ARG A 202 35.42 0.90 -26.60
C ARG A 202 35.87 -0.06 -25.51
N ARG A 203 37.17 -0.14 -25.17
CA ARG A 203 37.69 -1.15 -24.23
C ARG A 203 37.57 -0.77 -22.74
N LEU A 204 37.50 0.52 -22.41
CA LEU A 204 37.36 0.97 -21.02
C LEU A 204 35.90 1.00 -20.53
N LEU A 205 34.95 1.18 -21.45
CA LEU A 205 33.51 1.18 -21.16
C LEU A 205 32.99 -0.20 -20.71
N ILE A 206 33.59 -1.28 -21.22
CA ILE A 206 33.21 -2.66 -20.87
C ILE A 206 33.56 -2.98 -19.41
N ALA A 207 34.70 -2.49 -18.91
CA ALA A 207 35.13 -2.74 -17.53
C ALA A 207 34.27 -2.00 -16.49
N GLY A 208 33.83 -0.77 -16.78
CA GLY A 208 32.95 0.00 -15.87
C GLY A 208 31.52 -0.53 -15.80
N GLY A 209 31.01 -1.15 -16.88
CA GLY A 209 29.66 -1.73 -16.90
C GLY A 209 29.51 -2.97 -16.02
N VAL A 210 30.55 -3.80 -15.90
CA VAL A 210 30.51 -5.05 -15.13
C VAL A 210 30.44 -4.78 -13.62
N THR A 211 31.15 -3.76 -13.12
CA THR A 211 31.14 -3.39 -11.69
C THR A 211 29.82 -2.75 -11.26
N MET A 212 29.17 -1.95 -12.12
CA MET A 212 27.84 -1.40 -11.82
C MET A 212 26.76 -2.49 -11.87
N GLY A 213 26.83 -3.43 -12.82
CA GLY A 213 25.86 -4.52 -12.94
C GLY A 213 25.87 -5.46 -11.73
N ALA A 214 27.04 -5.82 -11.22
CA ALA A 214 27.17 -6.70 -10.05
C ALA A 214 26.70 -6.03 -8.74
N GLY A 215 26.99 -4.74 -8.53
CA GLY A 215 26.61 -4.02 -7.31
C GLY A 215 25.10 -3.80 -7.16
N VAL A 216 24.41 -3.48 -8.25
CA VAL A 216 22.95 -3.26 -8.23
C VAL A 216 22.19 -4.57 -8.02
N LEU A 217 22.64 -5.67 -8.63
CA LEU A 217 22.04 -6.99 -8.45
C LEU A 217 22.23 -7.52 -7.02
N ALA A 218 23.41 -7.33 -6.42
CA ALA A 218 23.64 -7.72 -5.03
C ALA A 218 22.83 -6.87 -4.02
N GLY A 219 22.69 -5.56 -4.28
CA GLY A 219 21.88 -4.67 -3.44
C GLY A 219 20.38 -4.96 -3.49
N LEU A 220 19.84 -5.22 -4.68
CA LEU A 220 18.43 -5.58 -4.85
C LEU A 220 18.11 -6.97 -4.27
N GLY A 221 19.05 -7.92 -4.35
CA GLY A 221 18.89 -9.26 -3.76
C GLY A 221 18.70 -9.25 -2.24
N LEU A 222 19.40 -8.36 -1.53
CA LEU A 222 19.27 -8.23 -0.07
C LEU A 222 18.00 -7.49 0.35
N MET A 223 17.52 -6.52 -0.44
CA MET A 223 16.21 -5.89 -0.19
C MET A 223 15.04 -6.86 -0.42
N GLY A 224 15.12 -7.70 -1.46
CA GLY A 224 14.10 -8.74 -1.71
C GLY A 224 13.99 -9.77 -0.57
N LEU A 225 15.12 -10.16 0.03
CA LEU A 225 15.14 -11.04 1.21
C LEU A 225 14.51 -10.39 2.45
N GLY A 226 14.70 -9.08 2.66
CA GLY A 226 14.09 -8.35 3.77
C GLY A 226 12.56 -8.28 3.68
N VAL A 227 12.02 -8.00 2.48
CA VAL A 227 10.56 -7.97 2.23
C VAL A 227 9.95 -9.37 2.34
N GLY A 228 10.65 -10.41 1.86
CA GLY A 228 10.21 -11.80 1.96
C GLY A 228 10.04 -12.26 3.41
N LEU A 229 11.00 -11.95 4.29
CA LEU A 229 10.93 -12.29 5.72
C LEU A 229 9.85 -11.49 6.48
N GLY A 230 9.61 -10.22 6.10
CA GLY A 230 8.52 -9.41 6.66
C GLY A 230 7.13 -10.00 6.36
N SER A 231 6.89 -10.40 5.12
CA SER A 231 5.60 -11.01 4.72
C SER A 231 5.31 -12.38 5.36
N ALA A 232 6.35 -13.08 5.81
CA ALA A 232 6.21 -14.33 6.55
C ALA A 232 5.88 -14.08 8.04
N ALA A 233 6.35 -12.96 8.60
CA ALA A 233 5.98 -12.54 9.96
C ALA A 233 4.53 -12.04 10.02
N ASP A 234 4.06 -11.28 9.01
CA ASP A 234 2.65 -10.84 8.93
C ASP A 234 1.68 -12.01 8.81
N ARG A 235 2.03 -13.05 8.06
CA ARG A 235 1.21 -14.27 7.96
C ARG A 235 1.09 -15.02 9.30
N LYS A 236 2.18 -15.08 10.08
CA LYS A 236 2.13 -15.66 11.43
C LYS A 236 1.39 -14.76 12.43
N GLY A 237 1.43 -13.45 12.25
CA GLY A 237 0.63 -12.50 13.02
C GLY A 237 -0.87 -12.70 12.81
N ALA A 238 -1.28 -12.94 11.55
CA ALA A 238 -2.66 -13.23 11.20
C ALA A 238 -3.17 -14.57 11.77
N GLU A 239 -2.31 -15.57 11.98
CA GLU A 239 -2.70 -16.84 12.63
C GLU A 239 -2.86 -16.71 14.16
N ILE A 240 -2.16 -15.77 14.81
CA ILE A 240 -2.23 -15.56 16.26
C ILE A 240 -3.52 -14.85 16.67
N ASP A 241 -4.12 -14.05 15.78
CA ASP A 241 -5.40 -13.36 16.01
C ASP A 241 -6.61 -14.33 16.01
N VAL A 242 -6.45 -15.56 15.50
CA VAL A 242 -7.54 -16.56 15.41
C VAL A 242 -7.64 -17.45 16.65
N ASN A 243 -6.63 -17.44 17.53
CA ASN A 243 -6.62 -18.21 18.79
C ASN A 243 -6.78 -17.28 20.00
N ALA A 244 -7.97 -16.68 20.15
CA ALA A 244 -8.33 -15.79 21.26
C ALA A 244 -8.37 -16.46 22.65
N SER A 245 -8.04 -17.76 22.75
CA SER A 245 -8.04 -18.53 23.99
C SER A 245 -6.67 -18.68 24.65
N LEU A 246 -5.61 -18.03 24.15
CA LEU A 246 -4.28 -18.05 24.79
C LEU A 246 -4.30 -17.19 26.07
N GLU A 247 -3.67 -17.68 27.15
CA GLU A 247 -3.47 -16.88 28.36
C GLU A 247 -2.69 -15.60 28.06
N LEU A 248 -3.03 -14.50 28.76
CA LEU A 248 -2.40 -13.18 28.58
C LEU A 248 -0.86 -13.23 28.58
N ALA A 249 -0.26 -14.13 29.36
CA ALA A 249 1.19 -14.27 29.49
C ALA A 249 1.85 -14.84 28.21
N GLU A 250 1.21 -15.78 27.52
CA GLU A 250 1.70 -16.33 26.25
C GLU A 250 1.55 -15.32 25.11
N ARG A 251 0.45 -14.55 25.12
CA ARG A 251 0.24 -13.46 24.15
C ARG A 251 1.33 -12.40 24.24
N ASP A 252 1.71 -11.99 25.45
CA ASP A 252 2.79 -11.02 25.66
C ASP A 252 4.16 -11.55 25.22
N ALA A 253 4.43 -12.85 25.41
CA ALA A 253 5.67 -13.46 24.95
C ALA A 253 5.76 -13.48 23.41
N LEU A 254 4.67 -13.85 22.73
CA LEU A 254 4.58 -13.85 21.26
C LEU A 254 4.68 -12.44 20.67
N LEU A 255 4.04 -11.45 21.30
CA LEU A 255 4.14 -10.05 20.88
C LEU A 255 5.59 -9.55 20.99
N ARG A 256 6.29 -9.85 22.09
CA ARG A 256 7.71 -9.48 22.25
C ARG A 256 8.59 -10.13 21.20
N GLU A 257 8.36 -11.41 20.89
CA GLU A 257 9.11 -12.11 19.85
C GLU A 257 8.87 -11.50 18.45
N GLN A 258 7.63 -11.12 18.13
CA GLN A 258 7.31 -10.42 16.89
C GLN A 258 7.97 -9.04 16.82
N PHE A 259 7.95 -8.27 17.92
CA PHE A 259 8.64 -6.99 18.00
C PHE A 259 10.15 -7.15 17.78
N ASP A 260 10.78 -8.14 18.41
CA ASP A 260 12.21 -8.41 18.25
C ASP A 260 12.57 -8.91 16.84
N ALA A 261 11.69 -9.68 16.20
CA ALA A 261 11.83 -10.06 14.80
C ALA A 261 11.73 -8.83 13.87
N GLY A 262 10.76 -7.93 14.12
CA GLY A 262 10.60 -6.67 13.39
C GLY A 262 11.79 -5.73 13.54
N VAL A 263 12.32 -5.58 14.76
CA VAL A 263 13.52 -4.77 15.03
C VAL A 263 14.75 -5.33 14.30
N ARG A 264 14.91 -6.66 14.26
CA ARG A 264 15.99 -7.31 13.51
C ARG A 264 15.84 -7.11 12.00
N ALA A 265 14.64 -7.25 11.45
CA ALA A 265 14.35 -7.01 10.04
C ALA A 265 14.66 -5.56 9.64
N ASN A 266 14.25 -4.58 10.46
CA ASN A 266 14.51 -3.17 10.18
C ASN A 266 16.01 -2.84 10.24
N ARG A 267 16.75 -3.42 11.20
CA ARG A 267 18.22 -3.27 11.26
C ARG A 267 18.91 -3.84 10.02
N LEU A 268 18.48 -4.99 9.52
CA LEU A 268 19.03 -5.59 8.30
C LEU A 268 18.72 -4.74 7.06
N ALA A 269 17.51 -4.19 6.97
CA ALA A 269 17.12 -3.30 5.89
C ALA A 269 17.98 -2.02 5.87
N ILE A 270 18.18 -1.39 7.04
CA ILE A 270 19.04 -0.21 7.17
C ILE A 270 20.49 -0.54 6.81
N ALA A 271 21.04 -1.64 7.33
CA ALA A 271 22.41 -2.06 7.02
C ALA A 271 22.60 -2.34 5.51
N GLY A 272 21.65 -3.03 4.89
CA GLY A 272 21.64 -3.28 3.45
C GLY A 272 21.58 -1.98 2.64
N GLY A 273 20.74 -1.03 3.06
CA GLY A 273 20.64 0.30 2.44
C GLY A 273 21.96 1.09 2.50
N VAL A 274 22.66 1.06 3.63
CA VAL A 274 23.97 1.75 3.79
C VAL A 274 25.03 1.15 2.87
N ILE A 275 25.13 -0.17 2.80
CA ILE A 275 26.10 -0.86 1.92
C ILE A 275 25.82 -0.56 0.45
N ALA A 276 24.55 -0.63 0.04
CA ALA A 276 24.14 -0.30 -1.32
C ALA A 276 24.45 1.17 -1.69
N GLY A 277 24.19 2.10 -0.77
CA GLY A 277 24.50 3.53 -0.95
C GLY A 277 26.00 3.79 -1.14
N LEU A 278 26.86 3.16 -0.32
CA LEU A 278 28.32 3.25 -0.44
C LEU A 278 28.84 2.69 -1.77
N ALA A 279 28.35 1.52 -2.18
CA ALA A 279 28.73 0.90 -3.44
C ALA A 279 28.31 1.75 -4.64
N PHE A 280 27.10 2.33 -4.61
CA PHE A 280 26.61 3.23 -5.64
C PHE A 280 27.48 4.50 -5.74
N ALA A 281 27.75 5.14 -4.60
CA ALA A 281 28.58 6.35 -4.55
C ALA A 281 29.98 6.10 -5.15
N THR A 282 30.60 4.98 -4.80
CA THR A 282 31.93 4.60 -5.30
C THR A 282 31.91 4.31 -6.80
N GLY A 283 30.86 3.64 -7.29
CA GLY A 283 30.64 3.40 -8.72
C GLY A 283 30.50 4.70 -9.51
N VAL A 284 29.73 5.66 -9.01
CA VAL A 284 29.59 6.99 -9.63
C VAL A 284 30.91 7.75 -9.65
N SER A 285 31.68 7.72 -8.56
CA SER A 285 33.00 8.36 -8.50
C SER A 285 33.97 7.82 -9.55
N LEU A 286 34.00 6.49 -9.75
CA LEU A 286 34.86 5.88 -10.77
C LEU A 286 34.46 6.27 -12.19
N ILE A 287 33.16 6.37 -12.47
CA ILE A 287 32.66 6.84 -13.77
C ILE A 287 33.10 8.29 -14.00
N LEU A 288 32.94 9.16 -13.01
CA LEU A 288 33.32 10.57 -13.11
C LEU A 288 34.83 10.74 -13.34
N VAL A 289 35.67 9.99 -12.61
CA VAL A 289 37.14 10.02 -12.81
C VAL A 289 37.52 9.50 -14.21
N SER A 290 36.82 8.49 -14.72
CA SER A 290 37.08 7.95 -16.06
C SER A 290 36.63 8.88 -17.20
N ALA A 291 35.59 9.69 -16.95
CA ALA A 291 35.01 10.64 -17.90
C ALA A 291 35.70 12.01 -17.87
N ALA A 292 36.47 12.31 -16.82
CA ALA A 292 37.23 13.55 -16.74
C ALA A 292 38.25 13.62 -17.90
N PRO A 293 38.34 14.75 -18.63
CA PRO A 293 39.31 14.91 -19.70
C PRO A 293 40.71 14.73 -19.11
N ARG A 294 41.47 13.76 -19.63
CA ARG A 294 42.87 13.54 -19.23
C ARG A 294 43.61 14.86 -19.39
N VAL A 295 44.00 15.47 -18.28
CA VAL A 295 44.96 16.57 -18.26
C VAL A 295 46.22 16.03 -18.92
N ARG A 296 46.49 16.47 -20.16
CA ARG A 296 47.57 15.94 -20.96
C ARG A 296 48.89 16.24 -20.24
N ALA A 297 49.55 15.17 -19.80
CA ALA A 297 50.95 15.06 -19.43
C ALA A 297 51.59 16.33 -18.82
N LEU A 298 51.58 16.41 -17.49
CA LEU A 298 52.64 17.13 -16.77
C LEU A 298 53.98 16.45 -17.10
N SER A 299 54.73 17.01 -18.04
CA SER A 299 56.10 16.55 -18.28
C SER A 299 57.05 17.28 -17.33
N LEU A 300 57.63 16.54 -16.38
CA LEU A 300 58.81 16.98 -15.64
C LEU A 300 60.02 16.79 -16.54
N SER A 301 60.51 17.86 -17.19
CA SER A 301 61.83 17.81 -17.82
C SER A 301 62.90 18.10 -16.77
N PRO A 302 63.96 17.28 -16.65
CA PRO A 302 65.07 17.62 -15.78
C PRO A 302 65.76 18.92 -16.26
N PRO A 303 66.09 19.86 -15.37
CA PRO A 303 66.79 21.08 -15.73
C PRO A 303 68.21 20.73 -16.19
N ALA A 304 68.58 21.15 -17.41
CA ALA A 304 69.85 20.76 -18.03
C ALA A 304 71.10 21.39 -17.38
N ARG A 305 70.96 22.40 -16.50
CA ARG A 305 72.05 22.99 -15.69
C ARG A 305 71.46 24.04 -14.76
N GLY A 306 71.42 23.76 -13.46
CA GLY A 306 71.02 24.73 -12.44
C GLY A 306 70.14 24.13 -11.35
N ARG A 307 70.44 24.45 -10.09
CA ARG A 307 69.66 24.04 -8.91
C ARG A 307 68.27 24.68 -8.94
N GLY A 308 67.30 24.02 -9.56
CA GLY A 308 65.90 24.45 -9.52
C GLY A 308 64.96 23.52 -10.28
N LEU A 309 63.94 22.98 -9.60
CA LEU A 309 62.84 22.26 -10.23
C LEU A 309 61.88 23.28 -10.86
N VAL A 310 61.72 23.24 -12.19
CA VAL A 310 60.76 24.08 -12.92
C VAL A 310 59.58 23.21 -13.34
N LEU A 311 58.39 23.54 -12.82
CA LEU A 311 57.11 23.00 -13.27
C LEU A 311 56.57 23.88 -14.39
N SER A 312 56.63 23.42 -15.64
CA SER A 312 55.99 24.12 -16.77
C SER A 312 54.69 23.44 -17.16
N LEU A 313 53.56 24.16 -17.02
CA LEU A 313 52.26 23.72 -17.52
C LEU A 313 52.07 24.25 -18.95
N ARG A 314 52.08 23.38 -19.97
CA ARG A 314 51.86 23.79 -21.36
C ARG A 314 50.48 23.32 -21.83
N GLY A 315 49.47 24.17 -21.64
CA GLY A 315 48.12 23.98 -22.18
C GLY A 315 47.92 24.73 -23.49
N ARG A 316 47.22 24.11 -24.45
CA ARG A 316 46.59 24.82 -25.58
C ARG A 316 45.19 25.18 -25.10
N PHE A 317 44.96 26.46 -24.82
CA PHE A 317 43.64 27.03 -24.59
C PHE A 317 42.96 27.29 -25.94
#